data_AF-A0A6N8R7Y2-F1
#
_entry.id   AF-A0A6N8R7Y2-F1
#
_cell.length_a   1.000
_cell.length_b   1.000
_cell.length_c   1.000
_cell.angle_alpha   90.00
_cell.angle_beta   90.00
_cell.angle_gamma   90.00
#
_symmetry.space_group_name_H-M   'P 1'
#
loop_
_entity.id
_entity.type
_entity.pdbx_description
1 polymer ?
#
loop_
_entity_poly.entity_id
_entity_poly.type
_entity_poly.pdbx_seq_one_letter_code
_entity_poly.pdbx_strand_id
1 'polypeptide(L)'
;GQFSTLYGAIEDMVVGLEAVLADGTVTRIKNVPRRAAGPDIRHIIIGNEGALCYITEVTVKIFKFTPENNLFYGYILEDMKTGFNILREVMVEGYRPSIARLYDAEDGTQHFTHFADGKCVLIFMAEGNPRIAKATGEGIAEIVARYPQCQRVDSKLIETWFNNLNWGPDKVAAERVQILKTGNMGFTTEVSGCWSCIHEIYESVINRIRTEFPHADDITMLGGHSSHSYQNG
;
A
#
# COMPACT_ATOMS: atom_id res chain seq x y z
N GLY A 1 -5.73 1.60 0.46
CA GLY A 1 -5.89 1.41 1.92
C GLY A 1 -5.09 0.19 2.31
N GLN A 2 -4.42 0.17 3.48
CA GLN A 2 -3.26 -0.71 3.71
C GLN A 2 -3.46 -2.20 3.44
N PHE A 3 -4.67 -2.71 3.67
CA PHE A 3 -4.98 -4.14 3.53
C PHE A 3 -5.73 -4.50 2.24
N SER A 4 -5.64 -3.69 1.20
CA SER A 4 -6.39 -3.90 -0.05
C SER A 4 -6.01 -5.18 -0.79
N THR A 5 -4.77 -5.65 -0.69
CA THR A 5 -4.35 -6.92 -1.31
C THR A 5 -5.18 -8.11 -0.81
N LEU A 6 -5.49 -8.15 0.49
CA LEU A 6 -6.30 -9.22 1.08
C LEU A 6 -7.81 -8.95 0.96
N TYR A 7 -8.28 -7.76 1.36
CA TYR A 7 -9.72 -7.51 1.50
C TYR A 7 -10.37 -6.83 0.29
N GLY A 8 -9.57 -6.21 -0.59
CA GLY A 8 -10.03 -5.40 -1.72
C GLY A 8 -9.98 -3.89 -1.44
N ALA A 9 -10.13 -3.11 -2.50
CA ALA A 9 -10.20 -1.66 -2.44
C ALA A 9 -11.64 -1.20 -2.11
N ILE A 10 -11.89 0.12 -2.08
CA ILE A 10 -13.17 0.65 -1.58
C ILE A 10 -14.36 0.21 -2.45
N GLU A 11 -14.15 0.08 -3.76
CA GLU A 11 -15.11 -0.43 -4.73
C GLU A 11 -15.49 -1.90 -4.48
N ASP A 12 -14.58 -2.69 -3.91
CA ASP A 12 -14.86 -4.06 -3.48
C ASP A 12 -15.62 -4.09 -2.15
N MET A 13 -15.42 -3.09 -1.30
CA MET A 13 -16.02 -2.99 0.03
C MET A 13 -17.47 -2.54 0.00
N VAL A 14 -17.80 -1.54 -0.83
CA VAL A 14 -19.13 -0.93 -0.89
C VAL A 14 -20.10 -1.88 -1.60
N VAL A 15 -21.05 -2.45 -0.86
CA VAL A 15 -22.07 -3.36 -1.41
C VAL A 15 -23.41 -2.68 -1.70
N GLY A 16 -23.63 -1.49 -1.12
CA GLY A 16 -24.80 -0.64 -1.35
C GLY A 16 -24.54 0.77 -0.83
N LEU A 17 -25.34 1.74 -1.25
CA LEU A 17 -25.21 3.14 -0.83
C LEU A 17 -26.51 3.92 -1.07
N GLU A 18 -26.62 5.08 -0.43
CA GLU A 18 -27.56 6.15 -0.76
C GLU A 18 -26.80 7.39 -1.25
N ALA A 19 -27.34 8.06 -2.27
CA ALA A 19 -26.85 9.35 -2.70
C ALA A 19 -28.00 10.31 -3.08
N VAL A 20 -27.75 11.61 -2.92
CA VAL A 20 -28.65 12.71 -3.29
C VAL A 20 -28.09 13.42 -4.53
N LEU A 21 -28.87 13.49 -5.60
CA LEU A 21 -28.52 14.19 -6.83
C LEU A 21 -28.72 15.70 -6.70
N ALA A 22 -28.23 16.47 -7.68
CA ALA A 22 -28.28 17.93 -7.66
C ALA A 22 -29.71 18.52 -7.61
N ASP A 23 -30.71 17.79 -8.10
CA ASP A 23 -32.13 18.16 -8.04
C ASP A 23 -32.82 17.75 -6.73
N GLY A 24 -32.07 17.19 -5.77
CA GLY A 24 -32.58 16.67 -4.51
C GLY A 24 -33.09 15.23 -4.57
N THR A 25 -33.05 14.57 -5.73
CA THR A 25 -33.50 13.18 -5.88
C THR A 25 -32.63 12.24 -5.04
N VAL A 26 -33.28 11.51 -4.12
CA VAL A 26 -32.63 10.48 -3.31
C VAL A 26 -32.62 9.16 -4.06
N THR A 27 -31.43 8.62 -4.34
CA THR A 27 -31.23 7.35 -5.04
C THR A 27 -30.58 6.32 -4.10
N ARG A 28 -31.09 5.09 -4.11
CA ARG A 28 -30.58 3.99 -3.29
C ARG A 28 -30.13 2.80 -4.13
N ILE A 29 -28.90 2.35 -3.90
CA ILE A 29 -28.37 1.10 -4.43
C ILE A 29 -28.48 0.02 -3.33
N LYS A 30 -29.37 -0.97 -3.53
CA LYS A 30 -29.58 -2.08 -2.57
C LYS A 30 -28.28 -2.83 -2.26
N ASN A 31 -28.16 -3.44 -1.09
CA ASN A 31 -26.98 -4.18 -0.63
C ASN A 31 -27.01 -5.69 -0.98
N VAL A 32 -27.17 -6.04 -2.25
CA VAL A 32 -27.18 -7.46 -2.65
C VAL A 32 -25.76 -7.96 -2.99
N PRO A 33 -25.41 -9.22 -2.68
CA PRO A 33 -24.02 -9.70 -2.81
C PRO A 33 -23.44 -9.66 -4.24
N ARG A 34 -24.28 -9.89 -5.26
CA ARG A 34 -23.88 -9.87 -6.67
C ARG A 34 -25.09 -9.62 -7.56
N ARG A 35 -24.89 -8.94 -8.70
CA ARG A 35 -25.92 -8.72 -9.73
C ARG A 35 -25.34 -8.92 -11.13
N ALA A 36 -26.19 -9.38 -12.04
CA ALA A 36 -25.97 -9.40 -13.48
C ALA A 36 -27.18 -8.74 -14.16
N ALA A 37 -27.39 -7.46 -13.87
CA ALA A 37 -28.60 -6.72 -14.23
C ALA A 37 -28.26 -5.40 -14.96
N GLY A 38 -27.35 -5.48 -15.93
CA GLY A 38 -26.79 -4.32 -16.62
C GLY A 38 -25.53 -3.76 -15.95
N PRO A 39 -25.12 -2.54 -16.31
CA PRO A 39 -23.97 -1.87 -15.72
C PRO A 39 -24.09 -1.76 -14.21
N ASP A 40 -22.97 -1.91 -13.51
CA ASP A 40 -22.95 -1.71 -12.07
C ASP A 40 -22.94 -0.22 -11.73
N ILE A 41 -24.14 0.29 -11.43
CA ILE A 41 -24.38 1.70 -11.12
C ILE A 41 -23.63 2.21 -9.88
N ARG A 42 -23.03 1.34 -9.05
CA ARG A 42 -22.13 1.77 -7.96
C ARG A 42 -20.95 2.57 -8.50
N HIS A 43 -20.41 2.17 -9.66
CA HIS A 43 -19.25 2.81 -10.27
C HIS A 43 -19.56 4.15 -10.95
N ILE A 44 -20.83 4.57 -11.03
CA ILE A 44 -21.19 5.95 -11.41
C ILE A 44 -20.96 6.90 -10.23
N ILE A 45 -21.13 6.40 -9.01
CA ILE A 45 -21.06 7.20 -7.78
C ILE A 45 -19.67 7.11 -7.15
N ILE A 46 -19.08 5.90 -7.09
CA ILE A 46 -17.73 5.69 -6.55
C ILE A 46 -16.71 6.36 -7.48
N GLY A 47 -15.90 7.26 -6.93
CA GLY A 47 -14.88 7.98 -7.68
C GLY A 47 -15.38 9.23 -8.41
N ASN A 48 -16.62 9.67 -8.20
CA ASN A 48 -17.13 10.88 -8.86
C ASN A 48 -16.63 12.20 -8.26
N GLU A 49 -15.86 12.16 -7.16
CA GLU A 49 -15.26 13.31 -6.47
C GLU A 49 -16.23 14.46 -6.15
N GLY A 50 -17.51 14.13 -5.91
CA GLY A 50 -18.55 15.11 -5.57
C GLY A 50 -19.15 15.83 -6.77
N ALA A 51 -18.79 15.47 -8.00
CA ALA A 51 -19.28 16.15 -9.21
C ALA A 51 -20.75 15.85 -9.54
N LEU A 52 -21.26 14.68 -9.13
CA LEU A 52 -22.58 14.20 -9.54
C LEU A 52 -23.62 14.13 -8.41
N CYS A 53 -23.17 13.86 -7.17
CA CYS A 53 -24.08 13.60 -6.06
C CYS A 53 -23.38 13.73 -4.70
N TYR A 54 -24.20 13.83 -3.65
CA TYR A 54 -23.76 13.70 -2.26
C TYR A 54 -24.08 12.31 -1.73
N ILE A 55 -23.08 11.55 -1.29
CA ILE A 55 -23.28 10.24 -0.66
C ILE A 55 -23.70 10.44 0.80
N THR A 56 -24.84 9.89 1.20
CA THR A 56 -25.43 10.05 2.54
C THR A 56 -25.36 8.79 3.40
N GLU A 57 -25.39 7.61 2.79
CA GLU A 57 -25.27 6.32 3.48
C GLU A 57 -24.41 5.37 2.65
N VAL A 58 -23.65 4.49 3.31
CA VAL A 58 -22.93 3.39 2.65
C VAL A 58 -23.14 2.09 3.43
N THR A 59 -23.26 0.97 2.70
CA THR A 59 -23.18 -0.37 3.26
C THR A 59 -21.86 -0.99 2.81
N VAL A 60 -21.03 -1.38 3.76
CA VAL A 60 -19.69 -1.94 3.50
C VAL A 60 -19.58 -3.35 4.03
N LYS A 61 -18.70 -4.16 3.41
CA LYS A 61 -18.28 -5.45 3.96
C LYS A 61 -17.54 -5.23 5.28
N ILE A 62 -17.75 -6.15 6.22
CA ILE A 62 -17.03 -6.23 7.49
C ILE A 62 -16.35 -7.58 7.60
N PHE A 63 -15.20 -7.62 8.28
CA PHE A 63 -14.40 -8.83 8.45
C PHE A 63 -14.13 -9.05 9.94
N LYS A 64 -13.91 -10.32 10.32
CA LYS A 64 -13.57 -10.65 11.70
C LYS A 64 -12.20 -10.09 12.04
N PHE A 65 -12.10 -9.34 13.12
CA PHE A 65 -10.84 -8.83 13.65
C PHE A 65 -10.12 -9.91 14.46
N THR A 66 -8.94 -10.34 14.01
CA THR A 66 -8.12 -11.40 14.65
C THR A 66 -6.63 -11.02 14.70
N PRO A 67 -6.26 -9.94 15.41
CA PRO A 67 -4.89 -9.44 15.44
C PRO A 67 -3.90 -10.44 16.05
N GLU A 68 -4.37 -11.38 16.88
CA GLU A 68 -3.57 -12.44 17.47
C GLU A 68 -2.97 -13.42 16.45
N ASN A 69 -3.47 -13.40 15.21
CA ASN A 69 -2.99 -14.25 14.12
C ASN A 69 -2.06 -13.52 13.14
N ASN A 70 -1.66 -12.28 13.45
CA ASN A 70 -0.79 -11.49 12.58
C ASN A 70 0.62 -12.09 12.53
N LEU A 71 1.13 -12.33 11.32
CA LEU A 71 2.48 -12.80 11.06
C LEU A 71 3.22 -11.75 10.24
N PHE A 72 4.32 -11.24 10.78
CA PHE A 72 5.13 -10.19 10.16
C PHE A 72 6.42 -10.75 9.57
N TYR A 73 6.75 -10.29 8.37
CA TYR A 73 7.95 -10.66 7.64
C TYR A 73 8.63 -9.41 7.12
N GLY A 74 9.94 -9.29 7.35
CA GLY A 74 10.76 -8.21 6.84
C GLY A 74 12.05 -8.76 6.28
N TYR A 75 12.51 -8.16 5.18
CA TYR A 75 13.74 -8.52 4.50
C TYR A 75 14.48 -7.27 4.04
N ILE A 76 15.81 -7.33 4.12
CA ILE A 76 16.71 -6.32 3.57
C ILE A 76 17.25 -6.84 2.24
N LEU A 77 17.36 -5.95 1.26
CA LEU A 77 17.84 -6.25 -0.08
C LEU A 77 18.62 -5.06 -0.66
N GLU A 78 19.46 -5.32 -1.66
CA GLU A 78 20.36 -4.32 -2.24
C GLU A 78 19.68 -3.38 -3.24
N ASP A 79 18.60 -3.83 -3.88
CA ASP A 79 17.98 -3.12 -5.01
C ASP A 79 16.46 -3.33 -5.11
N MET A 80 15.78 -2.35 -5.70
CA MET A 80 14.32 -2.38 -5.89
C MET A 80 13.86 -3.46 -6.87
N LYS A 81 14.67 -3.82 -7.87
CA LYS A 81 14.31 -4.81 -8.91
C LYS A 81 14.08 -6.19 -8.30
N THR A 82 14.98 -6.61 -7.41
CA THR A 82 14.86 -7.85 -6.64
C THR A 82 13.55 -7.84 -5.85
N GLY A 83 13.23 -6.74 -5.18
CA GLY A 83 11.99 -6.60 -4.41
C GLY A 83 10.74 -6.71 -5.27
N PHE A 84 10.70 -6.03 -6.43
CA PHE A 84 9.58 -6.13 -7.37
C PHE A 84 9.40 -7.55 -7.92
N ASN A 85 10.48 -8.27 -8.20
CA ASN A 85 10.41 -9.67 -8.65
C ASN A 85 9.80 -10.57 -7.58
N ILE A 86 10.20 -10.39 -6.31
CA ILE A 86 9.64 -11.15 -5.19
C ILE A 86 8.16 -10.82 -4.98
N LEU A 87 7.79 -9.53 -4.96
CA LEU A 87 6.39 -9.10 -4.84
C LEU A 87 5.54 -9.74 -5.93
N ARG A 88 6.01 -9.69 -7.19
CA ARG A 88 5.35 -10.32 -8.34
C ARG A 88 5.17 -11.82 -8.13
N GLU A 89 6.22 -12.54 -7.74
CA GLU A 89 6.13 -13.99 -7.53
C GLU A 89 5.13 -14.34 -6.43
N VAL A 90 5.16 -13.63 -5.30
CA VAL A 90 4.18 -13.83 -4.21
C VAL A 90 2.76 -13.65 -4.70
N MET A 91 2.47 -12.56 -5.44
CA MET A 91 1.12 -12.32 -5.97
C MET A 91 0.72 -13.36 -7.02
N VAL A 92 1.62 -13.70 -7.94
CA VAL A 92 1.31 -14.60 -9.08
C VAL A 92 1.12 -16.05 -8.65
N GLU A 93 1.82 -16.51 -7.61
CA GLU A 93 1.61 -17.83 -6.99
C GLU A 93 0.28 -17.90 -6.20
N GLY A 94 -0.45 -16.78 -6.09
CA GLY A 94 -1.79 -16.71 -5.51
C GLY A 94 -1.82 -16.41 -4.01
N TYR A 95 -0.67 -16.07 -3.41
CA TYR A 95 -0.63 -15.61 -2.02
C TYR A 95 -1.19 -14.19 -1.90
N ARG A 96 -2.01 -13.97 -0.86
CA ARG A 96 -2.67 -12.69 -0.61
C ARG A 96 -2.33 -12.18 0.79
N PRO A 97 -1.10 -11.71 1.02
CA PRO A 97 -0.77 -11.04 2.28
C PRO A 97 -1.64 -9.79 2.45
N SER A 98 -1.90 -9.39 3.70
CA SER A 98 -2.58 -8.13 3.99
C SER A 98 -1.68 -6.92 3.73
N ILE A 99 -0.37 -7.04 3.94
CA ILE A 99 0.61 -6.02 3.55
C ILE A 99 1.63 -6.66 2.61
N ALA A 100 1.95 -5.98 1.53
CA ALA A 100 3.07 -6.27 0.65
C ALA A 100 3.69 -4.94 0.22
N ARG A 101 4.86 -4.61 0.77
CA ARG A 101 5.50 -3.30 0.57
C ARG A 101 6.98 -3.43 0.30
N LEU A 102 7.50 -2.56 -0.55
CA LEU A 102 8.91 -2.48 -0.86
C LEU A 102 9.36 -1.01 -0.80
N TYR A 103 10.29 -0.71 0.09
CA TYR A 103 10.89 0.61 0.23
C TYR A 103 12.27 0.63 -0.40
N ASP A 104 12.58 1.72 -1.12
CA ASP A 104 13.96 1.98 -1.50
C ASP A 104 14.80 2.48 -0.32
N ALA A 105 16.11 2.63 -0.55
CA ALA A 105 17.05 3.01 0.49
C ALA A 105 16.80 4.41 1.06
N GLU A 106 16.45 5.40 0.22
CA GLU A 106 16.28 6.80 0.66
C GLU A 106 14.94 7.01 1.36
N ASP A 107 13.84 6.52 0.79
CA ASP A 107 12.51 6.59 1.40
C ASP A 107 12.46 5.77 2.70
N GLY A 108 13.16 4.62 2.71
CA GLY A 108 13.31 3.77 3.89
C GLY A 108 14.03 4.43 5.07
N THR A 109 14.82 5.49 4.85
CA THR A 109 15.57 6.16 5.94
C THR A 109 14.67 6.74 7.02
N GLN A 110 13.43 7.10 6.70
CA GLN A 110 12.46 7.64 7.67
C GLN A 110 12.02 6.61 8.71
N HIS A 111 12.22 5.32 8.44
CA HIS A 111 11.66 4.23 9.23
C HIS A 111 12.68 3.18 9.65
N PHE A 112 13.67 2.89 8.80
CA PHE A 112 14.42 1.62 8.88
C PHE A 112 15.92 1.78 9.05
N THR A 113 16.44 3.01 9.18
CA THR A 113 17.89 3.29 9.32
C THR A 113 18.57 2.47 10.43
N HIS A 114 17.85 2.16 11.50
CA HIS A 114 18.35 1.37 12.63
C HIS A 114 18.65 -0.12 12.31
N PHE A 115 18.22 -0.65 11.16
CA PHE A 115 18.55 -2.01 10.72
C PHE A 115 18.82 -2.18 9.23
N ALA A 116 18.48 -1.21 8.38
CA ALA A 116 18.58 -1.27 6.93
C ALA A 116 19.23 0.01 6.35
N ASP A 117 20.26 0.53 7.02
CA ASP A 117 20.96 1.75 6.59
C ASP A 117 21.50 1.62 5.15
N GLY A 118 21.01 2.48 4.25
CA GLY A 118 21.37 2.47 2.83
C GLY A 118 20.85 1.28 2.01
N LYS A 119 19.89 0.50 2.53
CA LYS A 119 19.35 -0.69 1.85
C LYS A 119 17.84 -0.63 1.69
N CYS A 120 17.34 -1.36 0.69
CA CYS A 120 15.91 -1.49 0.44
C CYS A 120 15.28 -2.43 1.48
N VAL A 121 13.98 -2.25 1.77
CA VAL A 121 13.23 -3.04 2.77
C VAL A 121 11.95 -3.60 2.17
N LEU A 122 11.84 -4.93 2.16
CA LEU A 122 10.66 -5.68 1.70
C LEU A 122 9.87 -6.20 2.91
N ILE A 123 8.59 -5.89 2.96
CA ILE A 123 7.70 -6.16 4.09
C ILE A 123 6.50 -6.96 3.61
N PHE A 124 6.18 -8.02 4.36
CA PHE A 124 4.90 -8.70 4.26
C PHE A 124 4.21 -8.84 5.61
N MET A 125 2.89 -8.87 5.57
CA MET A 125 2.06 -9.28 6.69
C MET A 125 1.00 -10.27 6.20
N ALA A 126 0.85 -11.38 6.91
CA ALA A 126 -0.27 -12.30 6.73
C ALA A 126 -1.17 -12.26 7.97
N GLU A 127 -2.48 -12.15 7.79
CA GLU A 127 -3.45 -12.10 8.89
C GLU A 127 -4.74 -12.87 8.56
N GLY A 128 -5.65 -12.91 9.54
CA GLY A 128 -6.96 -13.54 9.41
C GLY A 128 -7.00 -14.93 10.03
N ASN A 129 -7.59 -15.91 9.32
CA ASN A 129 -7.64 -17.28 9.81
C ASN A 129 -6.22 -17.84 10.02
N PRO A 130 -5.88 -18.43 11.18
CA PRO A 130 -4.51 -18.80 11.49
C PRO A 130 -3.92 -19.84 10.54
N ARG A 131 -4.74 -20.73 9.96
CA ARG A 131 -4.26 -21.72 8.97
C ARG A 131 -3.92 -21.07 7.63
N ILE A 132 -4.69 -20.06 7.24
CA ILE A 132 -4.44 -19.29 6.00
C ILE A 132 -3.23 -18.39 6.20
N ALA A 133 -3.18 -17.63 7.30
CA ALA A 133 -2.06 -16.75 7.61
C ALA A 133 -0.74 -17.52 7.64
N LYS A 134 -0.72 -18.70 8.29
CA LYS A 134 0.44 -19.59 8.31
C LYS A 134 0.85 -20.05 6.91
N ALA A 135 -0.07 -20.60 6.13
CA ALA A 135 0.24 -21.08 4.77
C ALA A 135 0.74 -19.96 3.85
N THR A 136 0.14 -18.76 3.93
CA THR A 136 0.59 -17.58 3.18
C THR A 136 2.00 -17.17 3.60
N GLY A 137 2.26 -17.12 4.91
CA GLY A 137 3.56 -16.74 5.46
C GLY A 137 4.68 -17.75 5.14
N GLU A 138 4.39 -19.05 5.18
CA GLU A 138 5.31 -20.12 4.75
C GLU A 138 5.64 -19.99 3.26
N GLY A 139 4.63 -19.81 2.41
CA GLY A 139 4.83 -19.59 0.97
C GLY A 139 5.67 -18.36 0.63
N ILE A 140 5.43 -17.24 1.32
CA ILE A 140 6.27 -16.03 1.19
C ILE A 140 7.72 -16.34 1.56
N ALA A 141 7.95 -17.03 2.68
CA ALA A 141 9.30 -17.36 3.12
C ALA A 141 10.02 -18.30 2.14
N GLU A 142 9.32 -19.27 1.57
CA GLU A 142 9.86 -20.17 0.53
C GLU A 142 10.24 -19.42 -0.75
N ILE A 143 9.41 -18.47 -1.20
CA ILE A 143 9.69 -17.64 -2.37
C ILE A 143 10.94 -16.78 -2.12
N VAL A 144 10.99 -16.07 -0.99
CA VAL A 144 12.13 -15.18 -0.66
C VAL A 144 13.41 -16.00 -0.48
N ALA A 145 13.34 -17.24 0.02
CA ALA A 145 14.51 -18.10 0.16
C ALA A 145 15.20 -18.45 -1.17
N ARG A 146 14.52 -18.27 -2.32
CA ARG A 146 15.14 -18.40 -3.65
C ARG A 146 16.07 -17.23 -4.00
N TYR A 147 16.04 -16.15 -3.22
CA TYR A 147 16.82 -14.93 -3.38
C TYR A 147 17.86 -14.84 -2.25
N PRO A 148 19.04 -15.49 -2.39
CA PRO A 148 20.03 -15.60 -1.30
C PRO A 148 20.61 -14.24 -0.86
N GLN A 149 20.47 -13.19 -1.66
CA GLN A 149 20.84 -11.83 -1.30
C GLN A 149 19.88 -11.16 -0.30
N CYS A 150 18.68 -11.72 -0.09
CA CYS A 150 17.70 -11.19 0.83
C CYS A 150 17.98 -11.67 2.26
N GLN A 151 18.16 -10.73 3.18
CA GLN A 151 18.37 -11.03 4.59
C GLN A 151 17.09 -10.80 5.39
N ARG A 152 16.58 -11.84 6.06
CA ARG A 152 15.43 -11.71 6.97
C ARG A 152 15.80 -10.91 8.22
N VAL A 153 14.90 -10.02 8.64
CA VAL A 153 15.02 -9.26 9.90
C VAL A 153 14.09 -9.83 10.98
N ASP A 154 14.31 -9.41 12.23
CA ASP A 154 13.40 -9.74 13.33
C ASP A 154 11.99 -9.21 13.03
N SER A 155 10.99 -10.09 13.09
CA SER A 155 9.58 -9.74 12.85
C SER A 155 9.07 -8.65 13.79
N LYS A 156 9.66 -8.52 14.99
CA LYS A 156 9.30 -7.45 15.93
C LYS A 156 9.58 -6.05 15.39
N LEU A 157 10.56 -5.89 14.51
CA LEU A 157 10.85 -4.59 13.88
C LEU A 157 9.69 -4.17 12.98
N ILE A 158 9.15 -5.13 12.21
CA ILE A 158 8.02 -4.89 11.31
C ILE A 158 6.72 -4.73 12.09
N GLU A 159 6.50 -5.51 13.14
CA GLU A 159 5.38 -5.32 14.07
C GLU A 159 5.41 -3.92 14.70
N THR A 160 6.58 -3.48 15.17
CA THR A 160 6.77 -2.15 15.75
C THR A 160 6.44 -1.05 14.74
N TRP A 161 6.95 -1.18 13.52
CA TRP A 161 6.65 -0.27 12.42
C TRP A 161 5.14 -0.24 12.12
N PHE A 162 4.49 -1.39 12.00
CA PHE A 162 3.06 -1.51 11.72
C PHE A 162 2.21 -0.81 12.79
N ASN A 163 2.52 -1.05 14.07
CA ASN A 163 1.81 -0.43 15.20
C ASN A 163 1.99 1.10 15.27
N ASN A 164 3.01 1.64 14.60
CA ASN A 164 3.29 3.08 14.55
C ASN A 164 3.03 3.72 13.19
N LEU A 165 2.48 2.97 12.22
CA LEU A 165 2.28 3.42 10.85
C LEU A 165 1.25 4.54 10.75
N ASN A 166 0.16 4.46 11.51
CA ASN A 166 -0.90 5.46 11.48
C ASN A 166 -0.54 6.68 12.34
N TRP A 167 -0.93 7.85 11.86
CA TRP A 167 -0.64 9.13 12.51
C TRP A 167 -1.87 9.66 13.23
N GLY A 168 -1.66 10.05 14.49
CA GLY A 168 -2.62 10.82 15.26
C GLY A 168 -2.41 12.34 15.07
N PRO A 169 -3.30 13.16 15.65
CA PRO A 169 -3.18 14.62 15.63
C PRO A 169 -1.85 15.14 16.20
N ASP A 170 -1.24 14.40 17.12
CA ASP A 170 0.06 14.68 17.72
C ASP A 170 1.21 14.64 16.71
N LYS A 171 1.28 13.60 15.86
CA LYS A 171 2.29 13.50 14.81
C LYS A 171 2.12 14.60 13.75
N VAL A 172 0.88 14.91 13.39
CA VAL A 172 0.57 16.03 12.46
C VAL A 172 1.01 17.37 13.05
N ALA A 173 0.79 17.59 14.35
CA ALA A 173 1.25 18.80 15.02
C ALA A 173 2.78 18.89 15.09
N ALA A 174 3.46 17.77 15.37
CA ALA A 174 4.92 17.69 15.39
C ALA A 174 5.53 17.97 14.00
N GLU A 175 4.93 17.43 12.94
CA GLU A 175 5.34 17.69 11.56
C GLU A 175 5.25 19.18 11.22
N ARG A 176 4.16 19.87 11.60
CA ARG A 176 4.04 21.33 11.39
C ARG A 176 5.17 22.11 12.04
N VAL A 177 5.54 21.75 13.27
CA VAL A 177 6.66 22.38 13.98
C VAL A 177 7.98 22.11 13.25
N GLN A 178 8.18 20.89 12.76
CA GLN A 178 9.35 20.51 11.99
C GLN A 178 9.44 21.31 10.67
N ILE A 179 8.36 21.38 9.90
CA ILE A 179 8.28 22.14 8.64
C ILE A 179 8.64 23.62 8.88
N LEU A 180 8.06 24.25 9.91
CA LEU A 180 8.38 25.65 10.25
C LEU A 180 9.84 25.85 10.67
N LYS A 181 10.48 24.83 11.25
CA LYS A 181 11.87 24.89 11.71
C LYS A 181 12.87 24.63 10.58
N THR A 182 12.59 23.67 9.70
CA THR A 182 13.53 23.23 8.66
C THR A 182 13.28 23.89 7.31
N GLY A 183 12.06 24.36 7.05
CA GLY A 183 11.62 24.77 5.72
C GLY A 183 11.37 23.60 4.76
N ASN A 184 11.58 22.36 5.20
CA ASN A 184 11.40 21.18 4.36
C ASN A 184 9.93 20.78 4.35
N MET A 185 9.37 20.58 3.15
CA MET A 185 8.03 20.05 2.95
C MET A 185 8.10 18.73 2.19
N GLY A 186 7.31 17.74 2.62
CA GLY A 186 7.15 16.48 1.91
C GLY A 186 6.00 16.55 0.91
N PHE A 187 6.22 16.02 -0.29
CA PHE A 187 5.19 15.82 -1.29
C PHE A 187 5.25 14.38 -1.79
N THR A 188 4.09 13.79 -2.04
CA THR A 188 3.98 12.44 -2.59
C THR A 188 3.21 12.48 -3.90
N THR A 189 3.55 11.55 -4.79
CA THR A 189 2.79 11.29 -6.02
C THR A 189 2.74 9.78 -6.19
N GLU A 190 1.57 9.28 -6.53
CA GLU A 190 1.31 7.84 -6.64
C GLU A 190 1.02 7.51 -8.11
N VAL A 191 1.50 6.34 -8.55
CA VAL A 191 1.22 5.78 -9.86
C VAL A 191 0.90 4.30 -9.71
N SER A 192 0.23 3.72 -10.70
CA SER A 192 0.10 2.27 -10.84
C SER A 192 0.71 1.83 -12.16
N GLY A 193 1.38 0.69 -12.16
CA GLY A 193 2.05 0.15 -13.33
C GLY A 193 1.99 -1.38 -13.31
N CYS A 194 2.01 -1.99 -14.50
CA CYS A 194 2.07 -3.45 -14.58
C CYS A 194 3.45 -3.95 -14.14
N TRP A 195 3.53 -5.21 -13.72
CA TRP A 195 4.79 -5.87 -13.37
C TRP A 195 5.89 -5.73 -14.44
N SER A 196 5.52 -5.66 -15.72
CA SER A 196 6.45 -5.54 -16.84
C SER A 196 7.15 -4.18 -16.95
N CYS A 197 6.62 -3.13 -16.31
CA CYS A 197 7.15 -1.77 -16.46
C CYS A 197 7.36 -1.02 -15.14
N ILE A 198 6.85 -1.50 -14.00
CA ILE A 198 6.90 -0.75 -12.73
C ILE A 198 8.34 -0.42 -12.28
N HIS A 199 9.28 -1.34 -12.48
CA HIS A 199 10.69 -1.08 -12.17
C HIS A 199 11.29 -0.03 -13.11
N GLU A 200 10.99 -0.07 -14.41
CA GLU A 200 11.47 0.92 -15.37
C GLU A 200 10.90 2.32 -15.10
N ILE A 201 9.63 2.39 -14.68
CA ILE A 201 8.99 3.64 -14.24
C ILE A 201 9.76 4.22 -13.04
N TYR A 202 10.02 3.41 -12.01
CA TYR A 202 10.77 3.83 -10.83
C TYR A 202 12.16 4.38 -11.20
N GLU A 203 12.97 3.61 -11.93
CA GLU A 203 14.32 4.02 -12.36
C GLU A 203 14.28 5.29 -13.20
N SER A 204 13.34 5.38 -14.14
CA SER A 204 13.20 6.55 -15.03
C SER A 204 12.85 7.81 -14.24
N VAL A 205 11.94 7.72 -13.27
CA VAL A 205 11.53 8.87 -12.45
C VAL A 205 12.68 9.32 -11.56
N ILE A 206 13.32 8.40 -10.83
CA ILE A 206 14.44 8.73 -9.94
C ILE A 206 15.60 9.34 -10.74
N ASN A 207 16.00 8.71 -11.84
CA ASN A 207 17.08 9.22 -12.68
C ASN A 207 16.74 10.60 -13.25
N ARG A 208 15.52 10.79 -13.76
CA ARG A 208 15.11 12.06 -14.37
C ARG A 208 15.07 13.20 -13.37
N ILE A 209 14.56 12.97 -12.16
CA ILE A 209 14.58 14.00 -11.11
C ILE A 209 16.03 14.34 -10.77
N ARG A 210 16.91 13.35 -10.61
CA ARG A 210 18.32 13.63 -10.23
C ARG A 210 19.14 14.32 -11.32
N THR A 211 18.81 14.10 -12.60
CA THR A 211 19.67 14.53 -13.71
C THR A 211 19.10 15.66 -14.56
N GLU A 212 17.77 15.82 -14.61
CA GLU A 212 17.10 16.80 -15.48
C GLU A 212 16.34 17.88 -14.70
N PHE A 213 15.95 17.64 -13.45
CA PHE A 213 15.21 18.64 -12.68
C PHE A 213 16.14 19.77 -12.23
N PRO A 214 15.88 21.04 -12.61
CA PRO A 214 16.79 22.16 -12.33
C PRO A 214 17.05 22.43 -10.84
N HIS A 215 16.16 21.95 -9.96
CA HIS A 215 16.23 22.10 -8.51
C HIS A 215 16.50 20.76 -7.80
N ALA A 216 17.15 19.80 -8.47
CA ALA A 216 17.49 18.52 -7.87
C ALA A 216 18.31 18.68 -6.58
N ASP A 217 19.23 19.64 -6.54
CA ASP A 217 20.07 19.95 -5.38
C ASP A 217 19.27 20.56 -4.20
N ASP A 218 18.07 21.08 -4.45
CA ASP A 218 17.17 21.60 -3.40
C ASP A 218 16.37 20.46 -2.72
N ILE A 219 16.40 19.23 -3.28
CA ILE A 219 15.66 18.08 -2.74
C ILE A 219 16.47 17.41 -1.63
N THR A 220 15.94 17.45 -0.41
CA THR A 220 16.61 16.85 0.76
C THR A 220 16.41 15.34 0.91
N MET A 221 15.44 14.76 0.18
CA MET A 221 15.15 13.33 0.17
C MET A 221 14.40 12.98 -1.12
N LEU A 222 14.85 11.97 -1.85
CA LEU A 222 14.18 11.48 -3.05
C LEU A 222 14.17 9.95 -3.06
N GLY A 223 13.00 9.38 -2.90
CA GLY A 223 12.82 7.94 -3.01
C GLY A 223 11.41 7.56 -3.39
N GLY A 224 11.14 6.27 -3.36
CA GLY A 224 9.82 5.72 -3.56
C GLY A 224 9.68 4.35 -2.91
N HIS A 225 8.42 3.96 -2.74
CA HIS A 225 8.08 2.63 -2.27
C HIS A 225 6.87 2.08 -3.04
N SER A 226 6.83 0.76 -3.19
CA SER A 226 5.61 0.05 -3.59
C SER A 226 4.72 -0.09 -2.36
N SER A 227 3.58 0.58 -2.34
CA SER A 227 2.64 0.59 -1.21
C SER A 227 1.66 -0.59 -1.23
N HIS A 228 1.38 -1.10 -2.42
CA HIS A 228 0.43 -2.18 -2.71
C HIS A 228 0.95 -3.08 -3.83
N SER A 229 0.42 -4.30 -3.90
CA SER A 229 0.71 -5.26 -4.98
C SER A 229 -0.51 -6.13 -5.25
N TYR A 230 -0.77 -6.39 -6.53
CA TYR A 230 -1.90 -7.15 -7.06
C TYR A 230 -1.43 -8.16 -8.11
N GLN A 231 -2.37 -8.94 -8.66
CA GLN A 231 -2.05 -9.98 -9.64
C GLN A 231 -1.30 -9.45 -10.87
N ASN A 232 -1.60 -8.22 -11.30
CA ASN A 232 -1.12 -7.62 -12.55
C ASN A 232 -0.09 -6.48 -12.37
N GLY A 233 0.15 -6.00 -11.15
CA GLY A 233 1.09 -4.92 -10.85
C GLY A 233 1.06 -4.49 -9.40
#